data_AF-A0A3N6A6J6-F1
#
_entry.id   AF-A0A3N6A6J6-F1
#
_cell.length_a   1.000
_cell.length_b   1.000
_cell.length_c   1.000
_cell.angle_alpha   90.00
_cell.angle_beta   90.00
_cell.angle_gamma   90.00
#
_symmetry.space_group_name_H-M   'P 1'
#
loop_
_entity.id
_entity.type
_entity.pdbx_description
1 polymer ?
#
loop_
_entity_poly.entity_id
_entity_poly.type
_entity_poly.pdbx_seq_one_letter_code
_entity_poly.pdbx_strand_id
1 'polypeptide(L)'
;AVCPTGAFALDWLSPAQCPPLPREMRLSGEQAEQFLRSRRSIRTYQEKPVERWKIEKLLEIAGCAPSAKNHQPWHWTVVETPSEVQRLSGMVVDYMRAFIAEKPKLAALLSYPRVVAAWDGGYDRVCRGAPHLIVAHADKNWGFGPEDTALALSYLELYAPMLGLGTCWAGYFYAAVNAYPPLFEALKLPARHKAFGAMMVGHPKYRYQRLVPRKPPRTTWM
;
A
#
# COMPACT_ATOMS: atom_id res chain seq x y z
N ALA A 1 -2.69 -25.13 -11.70
CA ALA A 1 -2.96 -26.55 -12.02
C ALA A 1 -3.87 -27.13 -10.95
N VAL A 2 -4.91 -27.88 -11.31
CA VAL A 2 -5.74 -28.63 -10.35
C VAL A 2 -5.28 -30.07 -10.39
N CYS A 3 -4.76 -30.58 -9.28
CA CYS A 3 -4.47 -32.01 -9.15
C CYS A 3 -5.49 -32.62 -8.18
N PRO A 4 -6.47 -33.41 -8.66
CA PRO A 4 -7.51 -33.98 -7.80
C PRO A 4 -6.96 -34.94 -6.75
N THR A 5 -5.72 -35.43 -6.93
CA THR A 5 -5.03 -36.37 -6.02
C THR A 5 -3.75 -35.80 -5.39
N GLY A 6 -3.38 -34.55 -5.67
CA GLY A 6 -2.13 -33.95 -5.18
C GLY A 6 -0.84 -34.45 -5.85
N ALA A 7 -0.94 -35.26 -6.91
CA ALA A 7 0.17 -35.93 -7.59
C ALA A 7 0.96 -35.11 -8.64
N PHE A 8 0.74 -33.80 -8.79
CA PHE A 8 1.46 -33.03 -9.82
C PHE A 8 2.78 -32.48 -9.27
N ALA A 9 3.89 -32.83 -9.92
CA ALA A 9 5.21 -32.25 -9.69
C ALA A 9 5.67 -31.53 -10.97
N LEU A 10 6.40 -30.43 -10.81
CA LEU A 10 7.16 -29.80 -11.90
C LEU A 10 8.64 -30.09 -11.65
N ASP A 11 9.45 -30.12 -12.72
CA ASP A 11 10.90 -30.38 -12.63
C ASP A 11 11.63 -29.44 -11.64
N TRP A 12 11.06 -28.26 -11.39
CA TRP A 12 11.59 -27.22 -10.51
C TRP A 12 10.73 -26.96 -9.25
N LEU A 13 9.60 -27.66 -9.06
CA LEU A 13 8.72 -27.48 -7.90
C LEU A 13 8.08 -28.80 -7.50
N SER A 14 8.53 -29.35 -6.36
CA SER A 14 8.01 -30.58 -5.80
C SER A 14 6.77 -30.34 -4.93
N PRO A 15 5.85 -31.33 -4.81
CA PRO A 15 4.70 -31.23 -3.91
C PRO A 15 5.08 -30.94 -2.44
N ALA A 16 6.25 -31.41 -1.98
CA ALA A 16 6.72 -31.18 -0.62
C ALA A 16 7.00 -29.69 -0.30
N GLN A 17 7.25 -28.88 -1.34
CA GLN A 17 7.44 -27.42 -1.21
C GLN A 17 6.10 -26.65 -1.21
N CYS A 18 4.99 -27.35 -1.46
CA CYS A 18 3.65 -26.77 -1.53
C CYS A 18 2.85 -27.23 -0.29
N PRO A 19 2.81 -26.45 0.79
CA PRO A 19 2.11 -26.84 2.00
C PRO A 19 0.62 -27.12 1.71
N PRO A 20 0.03 -28.15 2.33
CA PRO A 20 -1.39 -28.47 2.13
C PRO A 20 -2.26 -27.34 2.67
N LEU A 21 -3.47 -27.20 2.13
CA LEU A 21 -4.50 -26.29 2.66
C LEU A 21 -5.39 -27.06 3.64
N PRO A 22 -5.22 -26.89 4.96
CA PRO A 22 -5.99 -27.65 5.95
C PRO A 22 -7.46 -27.25 5.88
N ARG A 23 -8.37 -28.23 5.95
CA ARG A 23 -9.81 -27.98 5.78
C ARG A 23 -10.37 -27.12 6.91
N GLU A 24 -9.81 -27.27 8.10
CA GLU A 24 -10.12 -26.53 9.32
C GLU A 24 -9.73 -25.05 9.26
N MET A 25 -8.83 -24.66 8.36
CA MET A 25 -8.44 -23.26 8.14
C MET A 25 -9.31 -22.54 7.10
N ARG A 26 -10.31 -23.23 6.52
CA ARG A 26 -11.21 -22.62 5.55
C ARG A 26 -12.15 -21.63 6.23
N LEU A 27 -12.16 -20.40 5.72
CA LEU A 27 -13.14 -19.39 6.13
C LEU A 27 -14.54 -19.77 5.61
N SER A 28 -15.55 -19.55 6.44
CA SER A 28 -16.94 -19.52 5.97
C SER A 28 -17.18 -18.29 5.07
N GLY A 29 -18.25 -18.31 4.27
CA GLY A 29 -18.64 -17.15 3.45
C GLY A 29 -18.86 -15.89 4.31
N GLU A 30 -19.54 -16.03 5.44
CA GLU A 30 -19.78 -14.92 6.38
C GLU A 30 -18.49 -14.36 6.98
N GLN A 31 -17.54 -15.22 7.35
CA GLN A 31 -16.23 -14.79 7.85
C GLN A 31 -15.46 -14.01 6.79
N ALA A 32 -15.46 -14.49 5.54
CA ALA A 32 -14.80 -13.82 4.42
C ALA A 32 -15.45 -12.45 4.12
N GLU A 33 -16.78 -12.39 4.10
CA GLU A 33 -17.51 -11.13 3.92
C GLU A 33 -17.20 -10.12 5.03
N GLN A 34 -17.27 -10.55 6.28
CA GLN A 34 -16.95 -9.69 7.42
C GLN A 34 -15.51 -9.16 7.31
N PHE A 35 -14.55 -10.04 7.04
CA PHE A 35 -13.14 -9.68 6.89
C PHE A 35 -12.95 -8.61 5.79
N LEU A 36 -13.41 -8.88 4.58
CA LEU A 36 -13.25 -7.98 3.44
C LEU A 36 -13.99 -6.65 3.64
N ARG A 37 -15.17 -6.66 4.28
CA ARG A 37 -15.95 -5.45 4.55
C ARG A 37 -15.40 -4.63 5.72
N SER A 38 -14.68 -5.26 6.65
CA SER A 38 -14.13 -4.59 7.84
C SER A 38 -12.95 -3.67 7.53
N ARG A 39 -12.26 -3.86 6.40
CA ARG A 39 -11.08 -3.08 6.02
C ARG A 39 -11.41 -1.59 5.92
N ARG A 40 -10.57 -0.75 6.54
CA ARG A 40 -10.66 0.71 6.56
C ARG A 40 -9.32 1.35 6.24
N SER A 41 -9.38 2.54 5.64
CA SER A 41 -8.23 3.43 5.54
C SER A 41 -7.99 4.10 6.89
N ILE A 42 -6.95 3.66 7.59
CA ILE A 42 -6.50 4.21 8.87
C ILE A 42 -5.69 5.48 8.60
N ARG A 43 -6.06 6.58 9.25
CA ARG A 43 -5.47 7.91 8.98
C ARG A 43 -5.07 8.64 10.26
N THR A 44 -4.96 7.89 11.35
CA THR A 44 -4.58 8.37 12.67
C THR A 44 -3.92 7.24 13.41
N TYR A 45 -2.67 7.45 13.79
CA TYR A 45 -1.78 6.43 14.29
C TYR A 45 -1.39 6.73 15.74
N GLN A 46 -0.98 5.70 16.46
CA GLN A 46 -0.26 5.85 17.72
C GLN A 46 1.19 6.26 17.44
N GLU A 47 1.84 6.89 18.41
CA GLU A 47 3.26 7.26 18.31
C GLU A 47 4.21 6.05 18.40
N LYS A 48 3.69 4.91 18.88
CA LYS A 48 4.45 3.67 19.00
C LYS A 48 4.93 3.21 17.61
N PRO A 49 6.25 3.01 17.40
CA PRO A 49 6.77 2.45 16.15
C PRO A 49 6.33 0.99 15.97
N VAL A 50 6.28 0.54 14.73
CA VAL A 50 5.94 -0.83 14.37
C VAL A 50 7.18 -1.70 14.48
N GLU A 51 7.05 -2.88 15.07
CA GLU A 51 8.13 -3.85 15.14
C GLU A 51 8.51 -4.33 13.73
N ARG A 52 9.81 -4.32 13.41
CA ARG A 52 10.32 -4.64 12.06
C ARG A 52 9.80 -5.96 11.49
N TRP A 53 9.75 -7.01 12.32
CA TRP A 53 9.24 -8.32 11.89
C TRP A 53 7.79 -8.27 11.37
N LYS A 54 6.97 -7.34 11.86
CA LYS A 54 5.60 -7.17 11.34
C LYS A 54 5.61 -6.57 9.94
N ILE A 55 6.51 -5.61 9.68
CA ILE A 55 6.68 -5.04 8.34
C ILE A 55 7.20 -6.13 7.39
N GLU A 56 8.18 -6.92 7.82
CA GLU A 56 8.69 -8.05 7.03
C GLU A 56 7.57 -9.05 6.72
N LYS A 57 6.74 -9.40 7.70
CA LYS A 57 5.58 -10.26 7.49
C LYS A 57 4.56 -9.67 6.53
N LEU A 58 4.32 -8.37 6.58
CA LEU A 58 3.46 -7.67 5.63
C LEU A 58 3.98 -7.77 4.19
N LEU A 59 5.29 -7.61 3.99
CA LEU A 59 5.93 -7.73 2.68
C LEU A 59 5.91 -9.17 2.15
N GLU A 60 6.10 -10.17 3.03
CA GLU A 60 5.95 -11.58 2.69
C GLU A 60 4.55 -11.88 2.15
N ILE A 61 3.52 -11.45 2.88
CA ILE A 61 2.12 -11.65 2.47
C ILE A 61 1.78 -10.86 1.20
N ALA A 62 2.34 -9.66 1.03
CA ALA A 62 2.19 -8.90 -0.21
C ALA A 62 2.70 -9.70 -1.42
N GLY A 63 3.81 -10.42 -1.27
CA GLY A 63 4.40 -11.27 -2.30
C GLY A 63 3.55 -12.48 -2.69
N CYS A 64 2.52 -12.84 -1.90
CA CYS A 64 1.57 -13.89 -2.26
C CYS A 64 0.50 -13.43 -3.27
N ALA A 65 0.45 -12.14 -3.60
CA ALA A 65 -0.49 -11.65 -4.60
C ALA A 65 -0.21 -12.25 -5.99
N PRO A 66 -1.24 -12.41 -6.84
CA PRO A 66 -1.02 -12.79 -8.23
C PRO A 66 -0.31 -11.65 -8.99
N SER A 67 0.48 -12.01 -10.00
CA SER A 67 1.10 -11.07 -10.93
C SER A 67 1.04 -11.58 -12.36
N ALA A 68 1.09 -10.67 -13.34
CA ALA A 68 1.07 -11.05 -14.73
C ALA A 68 2.24 -11.99 -15.05
N LYS A 69 1.94 -13.15 -15.66
CA LYS A 69 2.91 -14.22 -15.95
C LYS A 69 3.68 -14.71 -14.72
N ASN A 70 3.15 -14.52 -13.51
CA ASN A 70 3.85 -14.77 -12.24
C ASN A 70 5.21 -14.04 -12.15
N HIS A 71 5.31 -12.84 -12.74
CA HIS A 71 6.58 -12.11 -12.82
C HIS A 71 7.04 -11.56 -11.46
N GLN A 72 6.12 -11.36 -10.51
CA GLN A 72 6.40 -10.85 -9.17
C GLN A 72 7.28 -9.58 -9.19
N PRO A 73 6.87 -8.54 -9.93
CA PRO A 73 7.76 -7.42 -10.30
C PRO A 73 8.09 -6.47 -9.15
N TRP A 74 7.42 -6.63 -8.01
CA TRP A 74 7.46 -5.67 -6.91
C TRP A 74 8.81 -5.67 -6.19
N HIS A 75 9.29 -4.47 -5.96
CA HIS A 75 10.32 -4.15 -4.98
C HIS A 75 9.72 -3.19 -3.95
N TRP A 76 10.33 -3.18 -2.77
CA TRP A 76 9.80 -2.46 -1.62
C TRP A 76 10.88 -1.53 -1.05
N THR A 77 10.54 -0.26 -0.89
CA THR A 77 11.32 0.70 -0.09
C THR A 77 10.54 1.01 1.18
N VAL A 78 11.14 0.75 2.34
CA VAL A 78 10.51 0.99 3.65
C VAL A 78 11.15 2.20 4.31
N VAL A 79 10.32 3.16 4.73
CA VAL A 79 10.73 4.29 5.55
C VAL A 79 10.50 3.90 7.02
N GLU A 80 11.59 3.71 7.76
CA GLU A 80 11.55 3.07 9.08
C GLU A 80 11.31 4.02 10.26
N THR A 81 11.37 5.34 10.07
CA THR A 81 11.23 6.29 11.20
C THR A 81 10.18 7.37 10.95
N PRO A 82 9.42 7.79 12.00
CA PRO A 82 8.45 8.88 11.88
C PRO A 82 9.06 10.20 11.41
N SER A 83 10.29 10.51 11.86
CA SER A 83 11.01 11.72 11.45
C SER A 83 11.33 11.72 9.95
N GLU A 84 11.70 10.57 9.40
CA GLU A 84 11.97 10.45 7.97
C GLU A 84 10.67 10.51 7.15
N VAL A 85 9.58 9.90 7.63
CA VAL A 85 8.25 10.06 7.02
C VAL A 85 7.84 11.54 6.99
N GLN A 86 8.06 12.27 8.08
CA GLN A 86 7.76 13.71 8.15
C GLN A 86 8.64 14.51 7.19
N ARG A 87 9.94 14.21 7.11
CA ARG A 87 10.88 14.86 6.18
C ARG A 87 10.42 14.70 4.73
N LEU A 88 10.11 13.46 4.33
CA LEU A 88 9.65 13.17 2.96
C LEU A 88 8.27 13.78 2.68
N SER A 89 7.39 13.89 3.68
CA SER A 89 6.11 14.62 3.57
C SER A 89 6.33 16.10 3.29
N GLY A 90 7.35 16.72 3.90
CA GLY A 90 7.76 18.09 3.58
C GLY A 90 8.17 18.25 2.11
N MET A 91 8.92 17.29 1.56
CA MET A 91 9.30 17.32 0.14
C MET A 91 8.10 17.21 -0.80
N VAL A 92 7.05 16.46 -0.41
CA VAL A 92 5.77 16.43 -1.13
C VAL A 92 5.09 17.80 -1.10
N VAL A 93 5.15 18.50 0.03
CA VAL A 93 4.62 19.87 0.17
C VAL A 93 5.40 20.87 -0.69
N ASP A 94 6.72 20.74 -0.78
CA ASP A 94 7.56 21.56 -1.66
C ASP A 94 7.17 21.37 -3.14
N TYR A 95 6.97 20.12 -3.55
CA TYR A 95 6.41 19.80 -4.87
C TYR A 95 5.04 20.45 -5.08
N MET A 96 4.14 20.37 -4.10
CA MET A 96 2.81 20.97 -4.20
C MET A 96 2.88 22.50 -4.31
N ARG A 97 3.79 23.15 -3.59
CA ARG A 97 4.01 24.61 -3.68
C ARG A 97 4.46 25.02 -5.08
N ALA A 98 5.44 24.31 -5.64
CA ALA A 98 5.88 24.54 -7.02
C ALA A 98 4.74 24.31 -8.03
N PHE A 99 3.98 23.23 -7.86
CA PHE A 99 2.84 22.89 -8.72
C PHE A 99 1.72 23.94 -8.64
N ILE A 100 1.45 24.50 -7.46
CA ILE A 100 0.47 25.59 -7.29
C ILE A 100 0.89 26.84 -8.05
N ALA A 101 2.18 27.20 -7.99
CA ALA A 101 2.71 28.37 -8.70
C ALA A 101 2.62 28.19 -10.22
N GLU A 102 2.91 26.98 -10.72
CA GLU A 102 2.87 26.68 -12.15
C GLU A 102 1.43 26.50 -12.69
N LYS A 103 0.57 25.79 -11.95
CA LYS A 103 -0.75 25.30 -12.42
C LYS A 103 -1.85 25.50 -11.38
N PRO A 104 -2.19 26.75 -11.01
CA PRO A 104 -3.08 27.03 -9.87
C PRO A 104 -4.49 26.43 -10.00
N LYS A 105 -5.08 26.46 -11.21
CA LYS A 105 -6.42 25.88 -11.45
C LYS A 105 -6.44 24.37 -11.23
N LEU A 106 -5.45 23.66 -11.76
CA LEU A 106 -5.34 22.21 -11.59
C LEU A 106 -4.98 21.84 -10.14
N ALA A 107 -4.10 22.61 -9.51
CA ALA A 107 -3.73 22.43 -8.11
C ALA A 107 -4.95 22.54 -7.17
N ALA A 108 -5.87 23.46 -7.45
CA ALA A 108 -7.12 23.61 -6.72
C ALA A 108 -8.02 22.37 -6.82
N LEU A 109 -8.15 21.78 -8.01
CA LEU A 109 -8.91 20.53 -8.22
C LEU A 109 -8.31 19.35 -7.43
N LEU A 110 -6.99 19.30 -7.31
CA LEU A 110 -6.26 18.28 -6.53
C LEU A 110 -6.21 18.59 -5.02
N SER A 111 -6.82 19.71 -4.59
CA SER A 111 -6.80 20.21 -3.21
C SER A 111 -5.40 20.54 -2.65
N TYR A 112 -4.40 20.77 -3.51
CA TYR A 112 -3.04 21.08 -3.07
C TYR A 112 -2.95 22.35 -2.19
N PRO A 113 -3.62 23.47 -2.50
CA PRO A 113 -3.61 24.65 -1.62
C PRO A 113 -4.05 24.34 -0.19
N ARG A 114 -5.04 23.45 -0.03
CA ARG A 114 -5.54 23.03 1.29
C ARG A 114 -4.54 22.13 2.03
N VAL A 115 -3.76 21.33 1.31
CA VAL A 115 -2.71 20.49 1.90
C VAL A 115 -1.55 21.36 2.37
N VAL A 116 -1.09 22.29 1.53
CA VAL A 116 -0.01 23.24 1.87
C VAL A 116 -0.40 24.12 3.07
N ALA A 117 -1.60 24.72 3.05
CA ALA A 117 -2.06 25.54 4.17
C ALA A 117 -2.14 24.76 5.50
N ALA A 118 -2.51 23.47 5.45
CA ALA A 118 -2.52 22.63 6.65
C ALA A 118 -1.10 22.33 7.15
N TRP A 119 -0.15 22.09 6.25
CA TRP A 119 1.25 21.90 6.59
C TRP A 119 1.85 23.14 7.26
N ASP A 120 1.58 24.33 6.72
CA ASP A 120 2.05 25.60 7.27
C ASP A 120 1.48 25.87 8.66
N GLY A 121 0.28 25.34 8.95
CA GLY A 121 -0.32 25.31 10.28
C GLY A 121 0.16 24.17 11.19
N GLY A 122 1.20 23.41 10.80
CA GLY A 122 1.78 22.33 11.58
C GLY A 122 1.05 20.99 11.49
N TYR A 123 0.14 20.81 10.53
CA TYR A 123 -0.64 19.57 10.38
C TYR A 123 -0.34 18.85 9.06
N ASP A 124 0.36 17.71 9.17
CA ASP A 124 0.66 16.86 8.03
C ASP A 124 -0.60 16.15 7.49
N ARG A 125 -1.01 16.51 6.27
CA ARG A 125 -2.10 15.86 5.52
C ARG A 125 -1.62 14.83 4.50
N VAL A 126 -0.32 14.78 4.24
CA VAL A 126 0.32 13.88 3.27
C VAL A 126 0.40 12.48 3.88
N CYS A 127 1.09 12.33 5.01
CA CYS A 127 1.31 11.04 5.67
C CYS A 127 0.65 10.93 7.05
N ARG A 128 0.05 12.02 7.55
CA ARG A 128 -0.90 12.01 8.68
C ARG A 128 -0.31 11.41 9.95
N GLY A 129 0.98 11.64 10.18
CA GLY A 129 1.71 11.10 11.33
C GLY A 129 1.87 9.59 11.30
N ALA A 130 1.82 8.95 10.13
CA ALA A 130 2.16 7.53 10.00
C ALA A 130 3.63 7.31 10.42
N PRO A 131 3.93 6.32 11.27
CA PRO A 131 5.30 6.06 11.69
C PRO A 131 6.16 5.42 10.58
N HIS A 132 5.52 4.76 9.60
CA HIS A 132 6.20 4.12 8.48
C HIS A 132 5.49 4.36 7.15
N LEU A 133 6.27 4.33 6.08
CA LEU A 133 5.80 4.26 4.70
C LEU A 133 6.41 3.04 4.02
N ILE A 134 5.61 2.35 3.21
CA ILE A 134 6.08 1.31 2.30
C ILE A 134 5.78 1.77 0.88
N VAL A 135 6.83 1.94 0.07
CA VAL A 135 6.72 2.32 -1.35
C VAL A 135 6.93 1.08 -2.20
N ALA A 136 5.92 0.74 -3.00
CA ALA A 136 6.01 -0.32 -4.01
C ALA A 136 6.56 0.28 -5.31
N HIS A 137 7.61 -0.33 -5.85
CA HIS A 137 8.22 0.11 -7.11
C HIS A 137 8.63 -1.09 -7.96
N ALA A 138 8.68 -0.93 -9.27
CA ALA A 138 9.09 -1.99 -10.21
C ALA A 138 9.75 -1.37 -11.44
N ASP A 139 10.29 -2.21 -12.34
CA ASP A 139 10.83 -1.76 -13.63
C ASP A 139 9.81 -0.89 -14.37
N LYS A 140 10.23 0.30 -14.81
CA LYS A 140 9.36 1.27 -15.48
C LYS A 140 8.83 0.80 -16.83
N ASN A 141 9.44 -0.23 -17.42
CA ASN A 141 9.05 -0.86 -18.68
C ASN A 141 8.17 -2.11 -18.48
N TRP A 142 7.88 -2.49 -17.24
CA TRP A 142 6.92 -3.56 -16.97
C TRP A 142 5.49 -3.06 -17.14
N GLY A 143 4.80 -3.55 -18.17
CA GLY A 143 3.47 -3.06 -18.57
C GLY A 143 2.35 -3.26 -17.53
N PHE A 144 2.54 -4.16 -16.56
CA PHE A 144 1.57 -4.45 -15.49
C PHE A 144 2.03 -3.97 -14.11
N GLY A 145 3.03 -3.07 -14.06
CA GLY A 145 3.56 -2.52 -12.80
C GLY A 145 2.48 -1.95 -11.88
N PRO A 146 1.55 -1.11 -12.37
CA PRO A 146 0.45 -0.58 -11.55
C PRO A 146 -0.45 -1.68 -10.98
N GLU A 147 -0.92 -2.61 -11.83
CA GLU A 147 -1.87 -3.66 -11.46
C GLU A 147 -1.26 -4.65 -10.47
N ASP A 148 -0.06 -5.18 -10.78
CA ASP A 148 0.60 -6.20 -9.98
C ASP A 148 0.97 -5.65 -8.59
N THR A 149 1.50 -4.43 -8.52
CA THR A 149 1.86 -3.81 -7.22
C THR A 149 0.62 -3.41 -6.43
N ALA A 150 -0.49 -3.04 -7.09
CA ALA A 150 -1.73 -2.74 -6.40
C ALA A 150 -2.35 -3.98 -5.76
N LEU A 151 -2.28 -5.13 -6.43
CA LEU A 151 -2.70 -6.41 -5.87
C LEU A 151 -1.83 -6.78 -4.65
N ALA A 152 -0.51 -6.64 -4.75
CA ALA A 152 0.41 -6.90 -3.64
C ALA A 152 0.15 -5.99 -2.43
N LEU A 153 -0.04 -4.68 -2.64
CA LEU A 153 -0.41 -3.75 -1.58
C LEU A 153 -1.82 -4.03 -1.00
N SER A 154 -2.72 -4.62 -1.78
CA SER A 154 -4.04 -5.05 -1.30
C SER A 154 -3.94 -6.21 -0.31
N TYR A 155 -3.08 -7.20 -0.60
CA TYR A 155 -2.80 -8.31 0.32
C TYR A 155 -2.19 -7.79 1.63
N LEU A 156 -1.24 -6.86 1.51
CA LEU A 156 -0.62 -6.19 2.65
C LEU A 156 -1.67 -5.49 3.54
N GLU A 157 -2.53 -4.64 2.97
CA GLU A 157 -3.52 -3.91 3.78
C GLU A 157 -4.59 -4.81 4.39
N LEU A 158 -4.95 -5.91 3.74
CA LEU A 158 -5.91 -6.87 4.26
C LEU A 158 -5.32 -7.69 5.41
N TYR A 159 -4.03 -7.99 5.38
CA TYR A 159 -3.36 -8.75 6.44
C TYR A 159 -2.96 -7.88 7.64
N ALA A 160 -2.72 -6.58 7.45
CA ALA A 160 -2.27 -5.67 8.52
C ALA A 160 -3.09 -5.72 9.83
N PRO A 161 -4.44 -5.80 9.81
CA PRO A 161 -5.22 -5.94 11.03
C PRO A 161 -4.89 -7.18 11.86
N MET A 162 -4.42 -8.27 11.24
CA MET A 162 -4.02 -9.50 11.94
C MET A 162 -2.76 -9.30 12.80
N LEU A 163 -1.96 -8.28 12.48
CA LEU A 163 -0.79 -7.87 13.24
C LEU A 163 -1.07 -6.69 14.20
N GLY A 164 -2.34 -6.29 14.33
CA GLY A 164 -2.75 -5.11 15.08
C GLY A 164 -2.33 -3.79 14.41
N LEU A 165 -2.13 -3.81 13.09
CA LEU A 165 -1.71 -2.66 12.29
C LEU A 165 -2.85 -2.09 11.47
N GLY A 166 -2.70 -0.82 11.13
CA GLY A 166 -3.57 -0.05 10.28
C GLY A 166 -2.81 0.49 9.09
N THR A 167 -3.50 0.59 7.96
CA THR A 167 -2.91 1.07 6.72
C THR A 167 -3.80 2.08 6.00
N CYS A 168 -3.18 2.92 5.18
CA CYS A 168 -3.90 3.72 4.20
C CYS A 168 -2.97 4.05 3.03
N TRP A 169 -3.52 4.00 1.82
CA TRP A 169 -2.86 4.47 0.62
C TRP A 169 -2.43 5.94 0.77
N ALA A 170 -1.14 6.20 0.54
CA ALA A 170 -0.50 7.50 0.61
C ALA A 170 -0.58 8.20 -0.77
N GLY A 171 -1.80 8.51 -1.23
CA GLY A 171 -2.04 8.97 -2.60
C GLY A 171 -1.28 10.25 -2.97
N TYR A 172 -1.22 11.25 -2.08
CA TYR A 172 -0.46 12.48 -2.30
C TYR A 172 1.04 12.21 -2.40
N PHE A 173 1.56 11.35 -1.52
CA PHE A 173 2.96 10.97 -1.51
C PHE A 173 3.34 10.27 -2.81
N TYR A 174 2.64 9.17 -3.14
CA TYR A 174 2.88 8.39 -4.36
C TYR A 174 2.81 9.25 -5.64
N ALA A 175 1.80 10.13 -5.76
CA ALA A 175 1.66 11.00 -6.92
C ALA A 175 2.87 11.93 -7.12
N ALA A 176 3.52 12.36 -6.02
CA ALA A 176 4.70 13.21 -6.08
C ALA A 176 5.98 12.42 -6.38
N VAL A 177 6.13 11.16 -5.94
CA VAL A 177 7.38 10.39 -6.06
C VAL A 177 7.94 10.40 -7.48
N ASN A 178 7.12 10.04 -8.48
CA ASN A 178 7.59 9.97 -9.87
C ASN A 178 7.62 11.34 -10.57
N ALA A 179 6.95 12.35 -10.02
CA ALA A 179 6.83 13.68 -10.61
C ALA A 179 7.87 14.67 -10.09
N TYR A 180 8.50 14.37 -8.95
CA TYR A 180 9.44 15.25 -8.27
C TYR A 180 10.79 14.55 -8.05
N PRO A 181 11.80 14.82 -8.91
CA PRO A 181 13.10 14.17 -8.85
C PRO A 181 13.77 14.16 -7.47
N PRO A 182 13.75 15.27 -6.67
CA PRO A 182 14.34 15.25 -5.34
C PRO A 182 13.72 14.19 -4.40
N LEU A 183 12.40 13.97 -4.48
CA LEU A 183 11.74 12.96 -3.67
C LEU A 183 12.07 11.54 -4.15
N PHE A 184 12.15 11.34 -5.47
CA PHE A 184 12.56 10.05 -6.05
C PHE A 184 13.97 9.66 -5.59
N GLU A 185 14.91 10.60 -5.63
CA GLU A 185 16.29 10.43 -5.20
C GLU A 185 16.41 10.20 -3.70
N ALA A 186 15.64 10.93 -2.88
CA ALA A 186 15.59 10.76 -1.44
C ALA A 186 15.13 9.35 -1.02
N LEU A 187 14.24 8.74 -1.82
CA LEU A 187 13.79 7.36 -1.64
C LEU A 187 14.82 6.32 -2.14
N LYS A 188 15.91 6.76 -2.78
CA LYS A 188 16.97 5.90 -3.33
C LYS A 188 16.44 4.83 -4.28
N LEU A 189 15.38 5.17 -5.03
CA LEU A 189 14.79 4.24 -5.99
C LEU A 189 15.75 4.01 -7.17
N PRO A 190 15.85 2.77 -7.70
CA PRO A 190 16.67 2.52 -8.88
C PRO A 190 16.20 3.34 -10.09
N ALA A 191 17.12 3.90 -10.88
CA ALA A 191 16.78 4.75 -12.04
C ALA A 191 15.96 4.06 -13.14
N ARG A 192 16.02 2.72 -13.19
CA ARG A 192 15.20 1.90 -14.09
C ARG A 192 13.78 1.65 -13.55
N HIS A 193 13.51 2.00 -12.29
CA HIS A 193 12.23 1.74 -11.65
C HIS A 193 11.34 2.98 -11.67
N LYS A 194 10.05 2.75 -11.41
CA LYS A 194 9.08 3.76 -10.99
C LYS A 194 8.35 3.27 -9.76
N ALA A 195 7.93 4.19 -8.91
CA ALA A 195 6.96 3.86 -7.87
C ALA A 195 5.60 3.58 -8.51
N PHE A 196 4.84 2.65 -7.96
CA PHE A 196 3.48 2.31 -8.39
C PHE A 196 2.46 2.39 -7.25
N GLY A 197 2.93 2.51 -6.00
CA GLY A 197 2.06 2.79 -4.86
C GLY A 197 2.87 3.13 -3.62
N ALA A 198 2.20 3.74 -2.64
CA ALA A 198 2.76 3.96 -1.31
C ALA A 198 1.69 3.73 -0.25
N MET A 199 2.07 3.10 0.85
CA MET A 199 1.19 2.73 1.96
C MET A 199 1.72 3.32 3.26
N MET A 200 0.89 4.11 3.94
CA MET A 200 1.11 4.48 5.34
C MET A 200 0.83 3.26 6.21
N VAL A 201 1.71 2.96 7.17
CA VAL A 201 1.59 1.83 8.08
C VAL A 201 1.85 2.27 9.52
N GLY A 202 1.03 1.82 10.46
CA GLY A 202 1.22 2.09 11.88
C GLY A 202 0.16 1.45 12.76
N HIS A 203 0.29 1.56 14.08
CA HIS A 203 -0.76 1.14 15.00
C HIS A 203 -1.95 2.11 14.95
N PRO A 204 -3.20 1.65 14.71
CA PRO A 204 -4.36 2.53 14.72
C PRO A 204 -4.55 3.17 16.10
N LYS A 205 -4.80 4.48 16.14
CA LYS A 205 -5.15 5.16 17.40
C LYS A 205 -6.55 4.75 17.91
N TYR A 206 -7.45 4.40 17.00
CA TYR A 206 -8.84 4.08 17.32
C TYR A 206 -9.25 2.73 16.76
N ARG A 207 -10.19 2.08 17.44
CA ARG A 207 -10.87 0.87 16.96
C ARG A 207 -12.21 1.24 16.35
N TYR A 208 -12.55 0.61 15.23
CA TYR A 208 -13.84 0.80 14.58
C TYR A 208 -14.78 -0.34 14.99
N GLN A 209 -15.94 0.02 15.54
CA GLN A 209 -16.90 -0.94 16.10
C GLN A 209 -17.94 -1.43 15.07
N ARG A 210 -18.01 -0.80 13.90
CA ARG A 210 -19.09 -1.02 12.93
C ARG A 210 -18.56 -1.05 11.50
N LEU A 211 -19.18 -1.88 10.68
CA LEU A 211 -19.00 -1.88 9.24
C LEU A 211 -19.61 -0.62 8.62
N VAL A 212 -19.05 -0.20 7.48
CA VAL A 212 -19.57 0.92 6.69
C VAL A 212 -20.31 0.37 5.48
N PRO A 213 -21.52 0.87 5.17
CA PRO A 213 -22.24 0.45 3.97
C PRO A 213 -21.43 0.80 2.71
N ARG A 214 -21.54 -0.04 1.68
CA ARG A 214 -21.00 0.21 0.34
C ARG A 214 -22.16 0.40 -0.62
N LYS A 215 -21.96 1.22 -1.65
CA LYS A 215 -22.92 1.37 -2.73
C LYS A 215 -23.07 0.00 -3.44
N PRO A 216 -24.26 -0.34 -3.94
CA PRO A 216 -24.44 -1.53 -4.76
C PRO A 216 -23.53 -1.47 -6.01
N PRO A 217 -23.11 -2.62 -6.55
CA PRO A 217 -22.33 -2.66 -7.78
C PRO A 217 -23.14 -2.09 -8.95
N ARG A 218 -22.47 -1.35 -9.83
CA ARG A 218 -23.04 -0.91 -11.11
C ARG A 218 -22.72 -1.98 -12.14
N THR A 219 -23.72 -2.79 -12.51
CA THR A 219 -23.54 -3.97 -13.35
C THR A 219 -24.34 -3.85 -14.64
N THR A 220 -23.71 -4.15 -15.77
CA THR A 220 -24.35 -4.34 -17.07
C THR A 220 -24.13 -5.78 -17.48
N TRP A 221 -25.19 -6.51 -17.78
CA TRP A 221 -25.15 -7.88 -18.28
C TRP A 221 -25.32 -7.82 -19.80
N MET A 222 -24.43 -8.49 -20.53
CA MET A 222 -24.44 -8.61 -22.00
C MET A 222 -24.59 -10.07 -22.38
#